data_AF-A0A7S1KIX6-F1
#
_entry.id   AF-A0A7S1KIX6-F1
#
_cell.length_a   1.000
_cell.length_b   1.000
_cell.length_c   1.000
_cell.angle_alpha   90.00
_cell.angle_beta   90.00
_cell.angle_gamma   90.00
#
_symmetry.space_group_name_H-M   'P 1'
#
loop_
_entity.id
_entity.type
_entity.pdbx_description
1 polymer ?
#
loop_
_entity_poly.entity_id
_entity_poly.type
_entity_poly.pdbx_seq_one_letter_code
_entity_poly.pdbx_strand_id
1 'polypeptide(L)'
;QGEGGGEGTVADGVERAMKDTMAAFEQRLRADAEAYKALVRQRDEIATFLTAMAPFLCSGDGEADSILSLTVMGRPVLIMRKTLERLGHNHALLTRFLTMPQHLGGHDVDQTPSEHFVTTVDFARRIATLPHNQLIRPPLVEEGDERLVKEDIEMYGLKYQPYCH
;
A
#
# COMPACT_ATOMS: atom_id res chain seq x y z
N GLN A 1 -5.77 73.45 29.60
CA GLN A 1 -5.23 72.56 30.64
C GLN A 1 -5.67 71.15 30.29
N GLY A 2 -4.68 70.26 30.09
CA GLY A 2 -4.82 68.89 29.55
C GLY A 2 -5.61 67.95 30.47
N GLU A 3 -6.28 66.96 29.91
CA GLU A 3 -5.81 65.62 29.50
C GLU A 3 -6.23 64.60 30.56
N GLY A 4 -7.09 63.64 30.16
CA GLY A 4 -7.65 62.63 31.04
C GLY A 4 -8.57 61.69 30.27
N GLY A 5 -8.00 60.88 29.39
CA GLY A 5 -8.75 59.85 28.66
C GLY A 5 -7.82 59.03 27.79
N GLY A 6 -7.60 57.76 28.14
CA GLY A 6 -6.80 56.89 27.28
C GLY A 6 -6.33 55.52 27.79
N GLU A 7 -6.59 55.11 29.04
CA GLU A 7 -6.02 53.84 29.55
C GLU A 7 -7.00 52.65 29.59
N GLY A 8 -8.32 52.86 29.46
CA GLY A 8 -9.32 51.81 29.67
C GLY A 8 -9.68 50.93 28.46
N THR A 9 -9.33 51.30 27.23
CA THR A 9 -9.86 50.65 26.01
C THR A 9 -8.91 49.62 25.39
N VAL A 10 -7.59 49.80 25.55
CA VAL A 10 -6.60 48.90 24.96
C VAL A 10 -6.44 47.63 25.78
N ALA A 11 -6.44 47.73 27.12
CA ALA A 11 -6.35 46.58 28.02
C ALA A 11 -7.57 45.64 27.89
N ASP A 12 -8.77 46.20 27.78
CA ASP A 12 -10.02 45.45 27.63
C ASP A 12 -10.10 44.74 26.25
N GLY A 13 -9.56 45.38 25.21
CA GLY A 13 -9.42 44.77 23.88
C GLY A 13 -8.44 43.60 23.84
N VAL A 14 -7.31 43.70 24.56
CA VAL A 14 -6.32 42.63 24.68
C VAL A 14 -6.86 41.45 25.49
N GLU A 15 -7.56 41.71 26.60
CA GLU A 15 -8.19 40.65 27.41
C GLU A 15 -9.27 39.90 26.62
N ARG A 16 -10.07 40.63 25.83
CA ARG A 16 -11.09 40.02 24.96
C ARG A 16 -10.48 39.16 23.86
N ALA A 17 -9.44 39.66 23.18
CA ALA A 17 -8.70 38.88 22.19
C ALA A 17 -8.06 37.63 22.80
N MET A 18 -7.57 37.71 24.04
CA MET A 18 -7.01 36.56 24.76
C MET A 18 -8.09 35.52 25.11
N LYS A 19 -9.28 35.97 25.52
CA LYS A 19 -10.43 35.06 25.76
C LYS A 19 -10.92 34.41 24.47
N ASP A 20 -11.02 35.17 23.38
CA ASP A 20 -11.47 34.65 22.09
C ASP A 20 -10.48 33.64 21.50
N THR A 21 -9.18 33.89 21.62
CA THR A 21 -8.13 32.95 21.21
C THR A 21 -8.13 31.68 22.06
N MET A 22 -8.32 31.80 23.38
CA MET A 22 -8.46 30.64 24.27
C MET A 22 -9.71 29.81 23.93
N ALA A 23 -10.85 30.47 23.68
CA ALA A 23 -12.09 29.80 23.29
C ALA A 23 -11.96 29.08 21.94
N ALA A 24 -11.33 29.71 20.95
CA ALA A 24 -11.06 29.09 19.65
C ALA A 24 -10.11 27.89 19.77
N PHE A 25 -9.11 27.99 20.66
CA PHE A 25 -8.19 26.89 20.96
C PHE A 25 -8.90 25.71 21.63
N GLU A 26 -9.73 25.97 22.65
CA GLU A 26 -10.55 24.93 23.29
C GLU A 26 -11.51 24.26 22.30
N GLN A 27 -12.13 25.03 21.41
CA GLN A 27 -13.02 24.50 20.39
C GLN A 27 -12.28 23.58 19.42
N ARG A 28 -11.07 23.95 18.99
CA ARG A 28 -10.20 23.09 18.16
C ARG A 28 -9.80 21.81 18.89
N LEU A 29 -9.38 21.92 20.14
CA LEU A 29 -9.05 20.76 20.98
C LEU A 29 -10.21 19.77 21.10
N ARG A 30 -11.44 20.28 21.28
CA ARG A 30 -12.63 19.42 21.30
C ARG A 30 -12.87 18.76 19.94
N ALA A 31 -12.73 19.51 18.85
CA ALA A 31 -12.89 18.96 17.50
C ALA A 31 -11.84 17.86 17.20
N ASP A 32 -10.58 18.08 17.57
CA ASP A 32 -9.50 17.11 17.42
C ASP A 32 -9.74 15.87 18.29
N ALA A 33 -10.22 16.05 19.52
CA ALA A 33 -10.56 14.95 20.41
C ALA A 33 -11.71 14.09 19.86
N GLU A 34 -12.75 14.71 19.29
CA GLU A 34 -13.86 13.97 18.66
C GLU A 34 -13.41 13.27 17.37
N ALA A 35 -12.59 13.92 16.55
CA ALA A 35 -12.00 13.30 15.36
C ALA A 35 -11.13 12.08 15.74
N TYR A 36 -10.31 12.21 16.78
CA TYR A 36 -9.49 11.11 17.28
C TYR A 36 -10.35 9.94 17.78
N LYS A 37 -11.41 10.22 18.55
CA LYS A 37 -12.36 9.17 18.99
C LYS A 37 -13.01 8.45 17.81
N ALA A 38 -13.40 9.19 16.76
CA ALA A 38 -13.96 8.60 15.55
C ALA A 38 -12.96 7.68 14.84
N LEU A 39 -11.70 8.10 14.71
CA LEU A 39 -10.63 7.29 14.13
C LEU A 39 -10.35 6.02 14.95
N VAL A 40 -10.31 6.14 16.28
CA VAL A 40 -10.15 4.99 17.19
C VAL A 40 -11.29 4.01 17.01
N ARG A 41 -12.53 4.49 16.94
CA ARG A 41 -13.70 3.65 16.73
C ARG A 41 -13.63 2.93 15.37
N GLN A 42 -13.28 3.63 14.29
CA GLN A 42 -13.12 3.02 12.98
C GLN A 42 -12.01 1.95 12.97
N ARG A 43 -10.87 2.23 13.62
CA ARG A 43 -9.80 1.24 13.80
C ARG A 43 -10.32 -0.02 14.51
N ASP A 44 -11.11 0.15 15.57
CA ASP A 44 -11.64 -0.97 16.36
C ASP A 44 -12.69 -1.79 15.58
N GLU A 45 -13.53 -1.11 14.80
CA GLU A 45 -14.48 -1.76 13.88
C GLU A 45 -13.75 -2.57 12.79
N ILE A 46 -12.69 -2.01 12.19
CA ILE A 46 -11.84 -2.72 11.22
C ILE A 46 -11.16 -3.92 11.89
N ALA A 47 -10.59 -3.76 13.08
CA ALA A 47 -9.93 -4.84 13.79
C ALA A 47 -10.90 -5.98 14.12
N THR A 48 -12.12 -5.64 14.52
CA THR A 48 -13.18 -6.62 14.77
C THR A 48 -13.56 -7.38 13.49
N PHE A 49 -13.74 -6.67 12.38
CA PHE A 49 -14.03 -7.28 11.09
C PHE A 49 -12.92 -8.22 10.64
N LEU A 50 -11.65 -7.78 10.71
CA LEU A 50 -10.50 -8.60 10.32
C LEU A 50 -10.39 -9.86 11.19
N THR A 51 -10.65 -9.75 12.50
CA THR A 51 -10.67 -10.90 13.41
C THR A 51 -11.76 -11.89 13.03
N ALA A 52 -12.97 -11.42 12.72
CA ALA A 52 -14.08 -12.28 12.28
C ALA A 52 -13.79 -12.94 10.91
N MET A 53 -13.06 -12.26 10.03
CA MET A 53 -12.70 -12.76 8.71
C MET A 53 -11.43 -13.62 8.69
N ALA A 54 -10.62 -13.61 9.75
CA ALA A 54 -9.36 -14.34 9.82
C ALA A 54 -9.47 -15.82 9.42
N PRO A 55 -10.50 -16.60 9.81
CA PRO A 55 -10.63 -18.00 9.39
C PRO A 55 -10.77 -18.20 7.87
N PHE A 56 -11.22 -17.18 7.14
CA PHE A 56 -11.40 -17.22 5.69
C PHE A 56 -10.22 -16.62 4.92
N LEU A 57 -9.49 -15.69 5.55
CA LEU A 57 -8.42 -14.92 4.90
C LEU A 57 -7.02 -15.44 5.24
N CYS A 58 -6.83 -15.98 6.44
CA CYS A 58 -5.54 -16.40 6.97
C CYS A 58 -5.32 -17.90 6.79
N SER A 59 -4.08 -18.29 6.49
CA SER A 59 -3.67 -19.69 6.37
C SER A 59 -3.32 -20.35 7.71
N GLY A 60 -3.35 -19.60 8.81
CA GLY A 60 -2.92 -20.08 10.14
C GLY A 60 -1.40 -20.00 10.35
N ASP A 61 -0.65 -19.72 9.29
CA ASP A 61 0.76 -19.33 9.32
C ASP A 61 0.85 -17.80 9.14
N GLY A 62 1.20 -17.11 10.23
CA GLY A 62 1.29 -15.65 10.26
C GLY A 62 2.41 -15.08 9.36
N GLU A 63 3.46 -15.86 9.10
CA GLU A 63 4.53 -15.43 8.19
C GLU A 63 4.04 -15.49 6.74
N ALA A 64 3.37 -16.58 6.36
CA ALA A 64 2.78 -16.73 5.03
C ALA A 64 1.71 -15.66 4.73
N ASP A 65 0.98 -15.21 5.76
CA ASP A 65 -0.02 -14.14 5.66
C ASP A 65 0.57 -12.71 5.65
N SER A 66 1.89 -12.56 5.79
CA SER A 66 2.55 -11.26 5.74
C SER A 66 2.44 -10.57 4.36
N ILE A 67 2.34 -9.24 4.38
CA ILE A 67 2.35 -8.41 3.18
C ILE A 67 3.80 -8.03 2.86
N LEU A 68 4.25 -8.39 1.67
CA LEU A 68 5.50 -7.92 1.08
C LEU A 68 5.24 -6.61 0.32
N SER A 69 6.16 -5.67 0.43
CA SER A 69 6.09 -4.35 -0.21
C SER A 69 7.37 -4.06 -0.97
N LEU A 70 7.24 -3.55 -2.17
CA LEU A 70 8.35 -3.17 -3.06
C LEU A 70 7.96 -1.89 -3.79
N THR A 71 8.85 -0.90 -3.79
CA THR A 71 8.66 0.34 -4.57
C THR A 71 9.35 0.20 -5.92
N VAL A 72 8.59 0.25 -7.01
CA VAL A 72 9.09 0.22 -8.39
C VAL A 72 8.82 1.57 -9.04
N MET A 73 9.87 2.27 -9.49
CA MET A 73 9.76 3.59 -10.13
C MET A 73 8.90 4.58 -9.33
N GLY A 74 9.03 4.56 -8.00
CA GLY A 74 8.28 5.42 -7.08
C GLY A 74 6.85 4.97 -6.77
N ARG A 75 6.37 3.86 -7.36
CA ARG A 75 5.05 3.28 -7.07
C ARG A 75 5.18 2.07 -6.13
N PRO A 76 4.46 2.02 -5.00
CA PRO A 76 4.44 0.85 -4.13
C PRO A 76 3.62 -0.28 -4.76
N VAL A 77 4.15 -1.49 -4.72
CA VAL A 77 3.49 -2.73 -5.13
C VAL A 77 3.46 -3.66 -3.92
N LEU A 78 2.26 -4.15 -3.60
CA LEU A 78 2.00 -4.97 -2.41
C LEU A 78 1.51 -6.36 -2.82
N ILE A 79 1.98 -7.39 -2.14
CA ILE A 79 1.53 -8.77 -2.35
C ILE A 79 1.66 -9.60 -1.08
N MET A 80 0.73 -10.53 -0.85
CA MET A 80 0.87 -11.49 0.26
C MET A 80 1.99 -12.48 -0.03
N ARG A 81 2.88 -12.73 0.94
CA ARG A 81 4.00 -13.67 0.85
C ARG A 81 3.57 -15.04 0.32
N LYS A 82 2.50 -15.61 0.89
CA LYS A 82 1.94 -16.90 0.45
C LYS A 82 1.61 -16.99 -1.04
N THR A 83 1.31 -15.86 -1.69
CA THR A 83 1.04 -15.84 -3.14
C THR A 83 2.29 -16.20 -3.92
N LEU A 84 3.43 -15.66 -3.52
CA LEU A 84 4.70 -15.90 -4.19
C LEU A 84 5.31 -17.25 -3.78
N GLU A 85 5.13 -17.68 -2.52
CA GLU A 85 5.63 -18.99 -2.06
C GLU A 85 4.99 -20.18 -2.78
N ARG A 86 3.73 -20.04 -3.23
CA ARG A 86 3.05 -21.03 -4.08
C ARG A 86 3.72 -21.22 -5.44
N LEU A 87 4.51 -20.26 -5.92
CA LEU A 87 5.32 -20.40 -7.13
C LEU A 87 6.67 -21.08 -6.86
N GLY A 88 7.02 -21.30 -5.59
CA GLY A 88 8.27 -21.89 -5.15
C GLY A 88 9.00 -20.99 -4.14
N HIS A 89 9.66 -21.59 -3.17
CA HIS A 89 10.31 -20.87 -2.06
C HIS A 89 11.53 -20.05 -2.50
N ASN A 90 12.07 -20.34 -3.69
CA ASN A 90 13.18 -19.61 -4.30
C ASN A 90 12.75 -18.91 -5.60
N HIS A 91 11.46 -18.57 -5.74
CA HIS A 91 10.96 -17.92 -6.95
C HIS A 91 11.54 -16.50 -7.08
N ALA A 92 11.89 -16.10 -8.31
CA ALA A 92 12.62 -14.85 -8.57
C ALA A 92 11.84 -13.60 -8.11
N LEU A 93 10.49 -13.61 -8.24
CA LEU A 93 9.62 -12.57 -7.64
C LEU A 93 9.74 -12.52 -6.12
N LEU A 94 9.75 -13.66 -5.42
CA LEU A 94 9.88 -13.68 -3.96
C LEU A 94 11.23 -13.09 -3.55
N THR A 95 12.31 -13.47 -4.22
CA THR A 95 13.63 -12.86 -4.03
C THR A 95 13.60 -11.35 -4.27
N ARG A 96 12.97 -10.88 -5.35
CA ARG A 96 12.86 -9.45 -5.66
C ARG A 96 12.19 -8.65 -4.53
N PHE A 97 11.13 -9.17 -3.94
CA PHE A 97 10.44 -8.52 -2.81
C PHE A 97 11.23 -8.58 -1.48
N LEU A 98 12.04 -9.62 -1.26
CA LEU A 98 12.76 -9.82 0.00
C LEU A 98 14.13 -9.15 0.05
N THR A 99 14.90 -9.24 -1.04
CA THR A 99 16.30 -8.81 -1.06
C THR A 99 16.54 -7.55 -1.88
N MET A 100 15.53 -7.09 -2.63
CA MET A 100 15.60 -5.87 -3.45
C MET A 100 16.87 -5.83 -4.32
N PRO A 101 17.20 -6.91 -5.06
CA PRO A 101 18.44 -6.98 -5.80
C PRO A 101 18.40 -6.00 -6.98
N GLN A 102 19.53 -5.36 -7.32
CA GLN A 102 19.63 -4.49 -8.51
C GLN A 102 19.59 -5.29 -9.82
N HIS A 103 19.99 -6.56 -9.77
CA HIS A 103 20.04 -7.45 -10.93
C HIS A 103 19.36 -8.78 -10.63
N LEU A 104 18.68 -9.35 -11.62
CA LEU A 104 18.07 -10.68 -11.54
C LEU A 104 18.30 -11.43 -12.84
N GLY A 105 18.94 -12.59 -12.78
CA GLY A 105 19.24 -13.38 -13.98
C GLY A 105 20.12 -12.65 -15.01
N GLY A 106 20.88 -11.62 -14.60
CA GLY A 106 21.69 -10.78 -15.50
C GLY A 106 20.96 -9.54 -16.06
N HIS A 107 19.72 -9.28 -15.64
CA HIS A 107 18.92 -8.14 -16.08
C HIS A 107 18.79 -7.07 -14.99
N ASP A 108 18.76 -5.79 -15.39
CA ASP A 108 18.53 -4.64 -14.51
C ASP A 108 17.04 -4.50 -14.16
N VAL A 109 16.67 -5.03 -13.00
CA VAL A 109 15.28 -5.07 -12.53
C VAL A 109 14.74 -3.72 -12.09
N ASP A 110 15.60 -2.72 -11.87
CA ASP A 110 15.21 -1.36 -11.47
C ASP A 110 14.74 -0.51 -12.65
N GLN A 111 14.98 -0.97 -13.88
CA GLN A 111 14.52 -0.30 -15.11
C GLN A 111 13.17 -0.82 -15.61
N THR A 112 12.63 -1.89 -15.02
CA THR A 112 11.30 -2.41 -15.40
C THR A 112 10.23 -1.37 -15.09
N PRO A 113 9.40 -0.97 -16.08
CA PRO A 113 8.29 -0.07 -15.84
C PRO A 113 7.35 -0.62 -14.76
N SER A 114 6.87 0.25 -13.87
CA SER A 114 5.98 -0.17 -12.77
C SER A 114 4.73 -0.91 -13.27
N GLU A 115 4.21 -0.55 -14.44
CA GLU A 115 3.04 -1.18 -15.07
C GLU A 115 3.34 -2.60 -15.56
N HIS A 116 4.53 -2.82 -16.13
CA HIS A 116 4.98 -4.15 -16.53
C HIS A 116 5.19 -5.02 -15.29
N PHE A 117 5.82 -4.48 -14.25
CA PHE A 117 6.03 -5.22 -13.01
C PHE A 117 4.71 -5.64 -12.33
N VAL A 118 3.75 -4.71 -12.24
CA VAL A 118 2.40 -5.03 -11.73
C VAL A 118 1.73 -6.11 -12.58
N THR A 119 1.85 -6.01 -13.91
CA THR A 119 1.32 -7.00 -14.85
C THR A 119 1.92 -8.39 -14.63
N THR A 120 3.24 -8.48 -14.41
CA THR A 120 3.95 -9.71 -14.06
C THR A 120 3.46 -10.28 -12.72
N VAL A 121 3.36 -9.44 -11.68
CA VAL A 121 2.89 -9.84 -10.35
C VAL A 121 1.44 -10.34 -10.39
N ASP A 122 0.59 -9.72 -11.20
CA ASP A 122 -0.80 -10.14 -11.38
C ASP A 122 -0.90 -11.46 -12.17
N PHE A 123 -0.04 -11.67 -13.17
CA PHE A 123 0.06 -12.96 -13.85
C PHE A 123 0.52 -14.06 -12.90
N ALA A 124 1.57 -13.79 -12.11
CA ALA A 124 2.07 -14.65 -11.05
C ALA A 124 0.96 -15.03 -10.04
N ARG A 125 0.16 -14.05 -9.61
CA ARG A 125 -0.98 -14.27 -8.71
C ARG A 125 -2.00 -15.22 -9.32
N ARG A 126 -2.36 -15.03 -10.59
CA ARG A 126 -3.30 -15.92 -11.28
C ARG A 126 -2.78 -17.36 -11.33
N ILE A 127 -1.51 -17.54 -11.70
CA ILE A 127 -0.84 -18.85 -11.71
C ILE A 127 -0.92 -19.53 -10.33
N ALA A 128 -0.62 -18.77 -9.26
CA ALA A 128 -0.57 -19.30 -7.91
C ALA A 128 -1.94 -19.60 -7.26
N THR A 129 -3.02 -18.95 -7.71
CA THR A 129 -4.29 -18.92 -6.96
C THR A 129 -5.48 -19.50 -7.71
N LEU A 130 -5.43 -19.57 -9.04
CA LEU A 130 -6.53 -20.17 -9.80
C LEU A 130 -6.55 -21.69 -9.62
N PRO A 131 -7.75 -22.30 -9.63
CA PRO A 131 -7.88 -23.76 -9.55
C PRO A 131 -7.11 -24.47 -10.65
N HIS A 132 -6.62 -25.67 -10.34
CA HIS A 132 -6.04 -26.58 -11.32
C HIS A 132 -7.09 -26.88 -12.43
N ASN A 133 -6.61 -27.08 -13.65
CA ASN A 133 -7.37 -27.22 -14.90
C ASN A 133 -8.04 -25.93 -15.42
N GLN A 134 -7.74 -24.76 -14.86
CA GLN A 134 -8.08 -23.50 -15.52
C GLN A 134 -6.97 -23.04 -16.44
N LEU A 135 -7.35 -22.62 -17.65
CA LEU A 135 -6.43 -22.02 -18.61
C LEU A 135 -6.11 -20.58 -18.19
N ILE A 136 -4.85 -20.33 -17.87
CA ILE A 136 -4.36 -19.00 -17.51
C ILE A 136 -3.60 -18.44 -18.69
N ARG A 137 -4.21 -17.46 -19.37
CA ARG A 137 -3.55 -16.77 -20.49
C ARG A 137 -2.56 -15.73 -19.98
N PRO A 138 -1.45 -15.50 -20.71
CA PRO A 138 -0.57 -14.37 -20.44
C PRO A 138 -1.36 -13.05 -20.51
N PRO A 139 -0.87 -11.98 -19.89
CA PRO A 139 -1.46 -10.66 -19.99
C PRO A 139 -1.73 -10.24 -21.44
N LEU A 140 -2.85 -9.58 -21.69
CA LEU A 140 -3.10 -8.94 -22.97
C LEU A 140 -2.41 -7.58 -22.95
N VAL A 141 -1.60 -7.31 -23.96
CA VAL A 141 -0.77 -6.11 -24.09
C VAL A 141 -0.83 -5.61 -25.52
N GLU A 142 -0.62 -4.31 -25.72
CA GLU A 142 -0.56 -3.72 -27.04
C GLU A 142 0.63 -4.31 -27.83
N GLU A 143 0.48 -4.48 -29.15
CA GLU A 143 1.51 -5.12 -30.00
C GLU A 143 2.88 -4.43 -29.89
N GLY A 144 2.91 -3.12 -29.65
CA GLY A 144 4.15 -2.35 -29.49
C GLY A 144 4.94 -2.72 -28.22
N ASP A 145 4.26 -3.18 -27.17
CA ASP A 145 4.83 -3.44 -25.86
C ASP A 145 5.00 -4.93 -25.56
N GLU A 146 4.41 -5.81 -26.38
CA GLU A 146 4.38 -7.26 -26.15
C GLU A 146 5.77 -7.86 -25.94
N ARG A 147 6.75 -7.43 -26.74
CA ARG A 147 8.13 -7.92 -26.61
C ARG A 147 8.72 -7.56 -25.25
N LEU A 148 8.55 -6.32 -24.80
CA LEU A 148 9.12 -5.83 -23.55
C LEU A 148 8.45 -6.51 -22.35
N VAL A 149 7.11 -6.59 -22.36
CA VAL A 149 6.37 -7.26 -21.28
C VAL A 149 6.72 -8.74 -21.21
N LYS A 150 6.91 -9.40 -22.36
CA LYS A 150 7.38 -10.78 -22.40
C LYS A 150 8.77 -10.95 -21.76
N GLU A 151 9.73 -10.12 -22.15
CA GLU A 151 11.09 -10.14 -21.57
C GLU A 151 11.05 -9.90 -20.05
N ASP A 152 10.27 -8.92 -19.59
CA ASP A 152 10.09 -8.64 -18.16
C ASP A 152 9.47 -9.82 -17.41
N ILE A 153 8.46 -10.49 -17.98
CA ILE A 153 7.83 -11.67 -17.37
C ILE A 153 8.82 -12.84 -17.27
N GLU A 154 9.58 -13.09 -18.35
CA GLU A 154 10.55 -14.19 -18.42
C GLU A 154 11.77 -13.97 -17.53
N MET A 155 12.19 -12.71 -17.31
CA MET A 155 13.20 -12.33 -16.34
C MET A 155 12.87 -12.82 -14.92
N TYR A 156 11.57 -12.89 -14.57
CA TYR A 156 11.11 -13.39 -13.27
C TYR A 156 10.84 -14.90 -13.25
N GLY A 157 11.23 -15.65 -14.29
CA GLY A 157 11.09 -17.10 -14.38
C GLY A 157 9.70 -17.59 -14.80
N LEU A 158 8.81 -16.68 -15.21
CA LEU A 158 7.49 -17.03 -15.73
C LEU A 158 7.53 -17.14 -17.25
N LYS A 159 6.83 -18.11 -17.84
CA LYS A 159 6.75 -18.23 -19.30
C LYS A 159 5.60 -17.40 -19.85
N TYR A 160 5.86 -16.58 -20.88
CA TYR A 160 4.81 -15.85 -21.59
C TYR A 160 4.05 -16.76 -22.55
N GLN A 161 3.25 -17.66 -21.99
CA GLN A 161 2.44 -18.62 -22.74
C GLN A 161 1.23 -19.04 -21.89
N PRO A 162 0.19 -19.65 -22.48
CA PRO A 162 -0.90 -20.20 -21.71
C PRO A 162 -0.40 -21.24 -20.70
N TYR A 163 -0.81 -21.08 -19.45
CA TYR A 163 -0.52 -21.99 -18.35
C TYR A 163 -1.76 -22.85 -18.06
N CYS A 164 -1.56 -24.14 -17.83
CA CYS A 164 -2.58 -25.05 -17.33
C CYS A 164 -1.92 -25.91 -16.25
N HIS A 165 -2.39 -25.78 -15.02
CA HIS A 165 -1.92 -26.57 -13.87
C HIS A 165 -2.75 -27.83 -13.69
#